data_AF-A0A818ZPE5-F1
#
_entry.id   AF-A0A818ZPE5-F1
#
_cell.length_a   1.000
_cell.length_b   1.000
_cell.length_c   1.000
_cell.angle_alpha   90.00
_cell.angle_beta   90.00
_cell.angle_gamma   90.00
#
_symmetry.space_group_name_H-M   'P 1'
#
loop_
_entity.id
_entity.type
_entity.pdbx_description
1 polymer ?
#
loop_
_entity_poly.entity_id
_entity_poly.type
_entity_poly.pdbx_seq_one_letter_code
_entity_poly.pdbx_strand_id
1 'polypeptide(L)'
;MTDELRNNMSSIMDATPEIQKISEYPEIKYAAIDALYRKHHEHKVHRFTEEHREKHIVNWKVTKYAEEKVAYGTNYFLKISIDNNLFIHIRIHRHKNQNKYDFYALREVFKHNHATCVFTEDEPLTYFNY
;
A
#
# COMPACT_ATOMS: atom_id res chain seq x y z
N MET A 1 20.52 -9.85 -5.79
CA MET A 1 20.20 -8.86 -6.84
C MET A 1 18.82 -8.34 -6.53
N THR A 2 18.71 -7.16 -5.95
CA THR A 2 17.46 -6.56 -5.47
C THR A 2 16.57 -6.17 -6.66
N ASP A 3 15.25 -6.31 -6.51
CA ASP A 3 14.23 -5.94 -7.51
C ASP A 3 14.33 -4.48 -8.03
N GLU A 4 15.16 -3.65 -7.40
CA GLU A 4 15.48 -2.27 -7.80
C GLU A 4 16.09 -2.16 -9.20
N LEU A 5 16.74 -3.21 -9.72
CA LEU A 5 17.33 -3.22 -11.07
C LEU A 5 16.30 -3.17 -12.22
N ARG A 6 15.01 -3.28 -11.92
CA ARG A 6 13.91 -3.13 -12.88
C ARG A 6 12.79 -2.25 -12.32
N ASN A 7 13.15 -1.14 -11.68
CA ASN A 7 12.15 -0.15 -11.27
C ASN A 7 11.47 0.46 -12.51
N ASN A 8 10.28 -0.04 -12.82
CA ASN A 8 9.44 0.46 -13.91
C ASN A 8 8.39 1.46 -13.40
N MET A 9 8.51 1.94 -12.16
CA MET A 9 7.64 3.00 -11.65
C MET A 9 7.96 4.32 -12.34
N SER A 10 6.92 5.10 -12.54
CA SER A 10 7.02 6.53 -12.80
C SER A 10 7.71 7.24 -11.64
N SER A 11 7.99 8.53 -11.82
CA SER A 11 8.31 9.42 -10.71
C SER A 11 7.21 9.38 -9.65
N ILE A 12 7.61 9.54 -8.39
CA ILE A 12 6.71 9.64 -7.25
C ILE A 12 6.02 11.01 -7.30
N MET A 13 4.69 11.00 -7.22
CA MET A 13 3.83 12.18 -7.28
C MET A 13 3.04 12.33 -5.99
N ASP A 14 2.59 13.55 -5.71
CA ASP A 14 1.62 13.83 -4.64
C ASP A 14 0.26 13.20 -4.96
N ALA A 15 -0.41 12.68 -3.94
CA ALA A 15 -1.74 12.10 -4.11
C ALA A 15 -2.72 13.10 -4.72
N THR A 16 -3.43 12.67 -5.77
CA THR A 16 -4.54 13.42 -6.36
C THR A 16 -5.87 12.97 -5.76
N PRO A 17 -6.94 13.79 -5.87
CA PRO A 17 -8.28 13.39 -5.44
C PRO A 17 -8.78 12.11 -6.13
N GLU A 18 -8.37 11.87 -7.38
CA GLU A 18 -8.72 10.66 -8.13
C GLU A 18 -8.07 9.42 -7.51
N ILE A 19 -6.78 9.47 -7.20
CA ILE A 19 -6.05 8.36 -6.58
C ILE A 19 -6.57 8.09 -5.17
N GLN A 20 -6.88 9.13 -4.40
CA GLN A 20 -7.55 8.98 -3.10
C GLN A 20 -8.87 8.21 -3.27
N LYS A 21 -9.72 8.62 -4.22
CA LYS A 21 -11.01 7.97 -4.47
C LYS A 21 -10.86 6.49 -4.87
N ILE A 22 -9.90 6.16 -5.73
CA ILE A 22 -9.60 4.77 -6.10
C ILE A 22 -9.21 3.97 -4.86
N SER A 23 -8.36 4.53 -4.00
CA SER A 23 -7.91 3.84 -2.78
C SER A 23 -9.04 3.58 -1.77
N GLU A 24 -10.14 4.33 -1.85
CA GLU A 24 -11.28 4.21 -0.93
C GLU A 24 -12.28 3.13 -1.33
N TYR A 25 -12.13 2.51 -2.51
CA TYR A 25 -12.98 1.41 -2.91
C TYR A 25 -12.90 0.27 -1.88
N PRO A 26 -14.04 -0.32 -1.45
CA PRO A 26 -14.05 -1.34 -0.41
C PRO A 26 -13.10 -2.52 -0.69
N GLU A 27 -13.04 -2.97 -1.94
CA GLU A 27 -12.16 -4.05 -2.42
C GLU A 27 -10.68 -3.70 -2.35
N ILE A 28 -10.33 -2.43 -2.16
CA ILE A 28 -8.96 -1.96 -1.96
C ILE A 28 -8.71 -1.66 -0.49
N LYS A 29 -9.48 -0.75 0.09
CA LYS A 29 -9.27 -0.23 1.44
C LYS A 29 -9.39 -1.33 2.48
N TYR A 30 -10.49 -2.08 2.46
CA TYR A 30 -10.70 -3.13 3.46
C TYR A 30 -9.79 -4.33 3.19
N ALA A 31 -9.54 -4.68 1.93
CA ALA A 31 -8.59 -5.74 1.60
C ALA A 31 -7.16 -5.43 2.10
N ALA A 32 -6.70 -4.18 1.96
CA ALA A 32 -5.39 -3.75 2.45
C ALA A 32 -5.30 -3.74 3.98
N ILE A 33 -6.34 -3.24 4.65
CA ILE A 33 -6.43 -3.29 6.12
C ILE A 33 -6.46 -4.75 6.58
N ASP A 34 -7.28 -5.61 6.02
CA ASP A 34 -7.35 -7.02 6.40
C ASP A 34 -6.02 -7.76 6.14
N ALA A 35 -5.30 -7.41 5.05
CA ALA A 35 -3.96 -7.91 4.81
C ALA A 35 -2.96 -7.48 5.90
N LEU A 36 -3.02 -6.22 6.34
CA LEU A 36 -2.18 -5.70 7.42
C LEU A 36 -2.43 -6.45 8.73
N TYR A 37 -3.70 -6.66 9.09
CA TYR A 37 -4.08 -7.34 10.34
C TYR A 37 -3.74 -8.82 10.30
N ARG A 38 -3.95 -9.51 9.18
CA ARG A 38 -3.52 -10.90 9.00
C ARG A 38 -2.01 -11.06 9.20
N LYS A 39 -1.20 -10.18 8.58
CA LYS A 39 0.27 -10.19 8.76
C LYS A 39 0.69 -9.89 10.20
N HIS A 40 -0.02 -8.99 10.88
CA HIS A 40 0.18 -8.69 12.28
C HIS A 40 -0.05 -9.92 13.17
N HIS A 41 -1.15 -10.65 12.96
CA HIS A 41 -1.48 -11.88 13.68
C HIS A 41 -0.48 -13.01 13.41
N GLU A 42 -0.05 -13.20 12.17
CA GLU A 42 0.86 -14.27 11.75
C GLU A 42 2.27 -14.11 12.37
N HIS A 43 2.78 -12.88 12.44
CA HIS A 43 4.20 -12.65 12.74
C HIS A 43 4.48 -11.98 14.11
N LYS A 44 3.45 -11.67 14.92
CA LYS A 44 3.57 -10.88 16.19
C LYS A 44 4.31 -9.55 15.99
N VAL A 45 4.20 -8.98 14.80
CA VAL A 45 5.08 -7.93 14.28
C VAL A 45 4.73 -6.52 14.79
N HIS A 46 3.49 -6.32 15.29
CA HIS A 46 2.98 -5.08 15.91
C HIS A 46 2.09 -5.41 17.12
N ARG A 47 1.38 -4.46 17.73
CA ARG A 47 0.33 -4.70 18.73
C ARG A 47 -0.99 -4.04 18.31
N PHE A 48 -1.48 -4.35 17.11
CA PHE A 48 -2.79 -3.89 16.68
C PHE A 48 -3.89 -4.69 17.39
N THR A 49 -4.94 -3.98 17.78
CA THR A 49 -6.19 -4.50 18.36
C THR A 49 -7.33 -4.15 17.39
N GLU A 50 -8.51 -4.72 17.58
CA GLU A 50 -9.69 -4.38 16.75
C GLU A 50 -10.00 -2.87 16.75
N GLU A 51 -9.80 -2.16 17.87
CA GLU A 51 -9.99 -0.70 17.93
C GLU A 51 -9.03 0.06 17.00
N HIS A 52 -7.82 -0.47 16.78
CA HIS A 52 -6.89 0.12 15.82
C HIS A 52 -7.41 -0.03 14.38
N ARG A 53 -8.26 -1.02 14.09
CA ARG A 53 -8.75 -1.30 12.73
C ARG A 53 -9.66 -0.18 12.26
N GLU A 54 -10.62 0.20 13.10
CA GLU A 54 -11.51 1.33 12.85
C GLU A 54 -10.71 2.64 12.72
N LYS A 55 -9.74 2.86 13.60
CA LYS A 55 -8.86 4.03 13.53
C LYS A 55 -8.09 4.10 12.21
N HIS A 56 -7.53 2.99 11.75
CA HIS A 56 -6.83 2.93 10.46
C HIS A 56 -7.75 3.19 9.27
N ILE A 57 -9.01 2.72 9.34
CA ILE A 57 -10.02 3.00 8.33
C ILE A 57 -10.36 4.49 8.29
N VAL A 58 -10.54 5.14 9.44
CA VAL A 58 -10.89 6.56 9.53
C VAL A 58 -9.75 7.46 9.05
N ASN A 59 -8.51 7.14 9.43
CA ASN A 59 -7.33 7.94 9.10
C ASN A 59 -6.75 7.66 7.70
N TRP A 60 -7.38 6.79 6.92
CA TRP A 60 -6.92 6.36 5.59
C TRP A 60 -6.76 7.54 4.63
N LYS A 61 -5.51 7.90 4.33
CA LYS A 61 -5.19 9.01 3.42
C LYS A 61 -3.99 8.68 2.56
N VAL A 62 -4.15 8.69 1.25
CA VAL A 62 -3.04 8.57 0.30
C VAL A 62 -2.23 9.87 0.34
N THR A 63 -0.91 9.76 0.47
CA THR A 63 -0.01 10.93 0.47
C THR A 63 0.84 11.01 -0.79
N LYS A 64 1.31 9.85 -1.27
CA LYS A 64 2.13 9.75 -2.49
C LYS A 64 1.68 8.57 -3.33
N TYR A 65 1.91 8.67 -4.64
CA TYR A 65 1.70 7.55 -5.53
C TYR A 65 2.70 7.52 -6.70
N ALA A 66 2.78 6.38 -7.36
CA ALA A 66 3.49 6.22 -8.63
C ALA A 66 2.85 5.09 -9.45
N GLU A 67 3.11 5.08 -10.74
CA GLU A 67 2.45 4.20 -11.71
C GLU A 67 3.45 3.32 -12.44
N GLU A 68 3.04 2.12 -12.82
CA GLU A 68 3.78 1.24 -13.72
C GLU A 68 2.83 0.73 -14.81
N LYS A 69 3.13 1.03 -16.08
CA LYS A 69 2.37 0.49 -17.22
C LYS A 69 2.78 -0.95 -17.47
N VAL A 70 1.81 -1.85 -17.53
CA VAL A 70 2.02 -3.27 -17.82
C VAL A 70 1.13 -3.73 -18.97
N ALA A 71 1.40 -4.91 -19.54
CA ALA A 71 0.74 -5.39 -20.75
C ALA A 71 -0.81 -5.38 -20.66
N TYR A 72 -1.34 -5.72 -19.49
CA TYR A 72 -2.78 -5.88 -19.24
C TYR A 72 -3.38 -4.79 -18.34
N GLY A 73 -2.67 -3.69 -18.09
CA GLY A 73 -3.17 -2.68 -17.19
C GLY A 73 -2.16 -1.65 -16.70
N THR A 74 -2.42 -1.11 -15.52
CA THR A 74 -1.53 -0.19 -14.83
C THR A 74 -1.49 -0.54 -13.36
N ASN A 75 -0.30 -0.68 -12.81
CA ASN A 75 -0.12 -0.82 -11.37
C ASN A 75 0.03 0.57 -10.76
N TYR A 76 -0.66 0.81 -9.65
CA TYR A 76 -0.51 1.98 -8.82
C TYR A 76 0.15 1.55 -7.52
N PHE A 77 1.23 2.22 -7.17
CA PHE A 77 1.91 2.09 -5.88
C PHE A 77 1.48 3.28 -5.04
N LEU A 78 0.92 3.02 -3.87
CA LEU A 78 0.39 4.07 -2.99
C LEU A 78 1.13 4.06 -1.66
N LYS A 79 1.46 5.24 -1.14
CA LYS A 79 1.81 5.47 0.26
C LYS A 79 0.59 6.04 0.98
N ILE A 80 0.16 5.37 2.05
CA ILE A 80 -1.10 5.65 2.72
C ILE A 80 -0.84 5.84 4.21
N SER A 81 -1.22 7.01 4.73
CA SER A 81 -1.30 7.28 6.16
C SER A 81 -2.50 6.53 6.74
N ILE A 82 -2.29 5.81 7.83
CA ILE A 82 -3.34 5.10 8.57
C ILE A 82 -3.40 5.52 10.03
N ASP A 83 -2.42 6.28 10.51
CA ASP A 83 -2.44 6.96 11.81
C ASP A 83 -1.33 8.02 11.84
N ASN A 84 -1.18 8.72 12.96
CA ASN A 84 -0.06 9.62 13.20
C ASN A 84 1.28 8.91 13.02
N ASN A 85 2.03 9.32 11.99
CA ASN A 85 3.33 8.74 11.60
C ASN A 85 3.31 7.22 11.31
N LEU A 86 2.15 6.65 11.00
CA LEU A 86 2.01 5.25 10.57
C LEU A 86 1.53 5.20 9.13
N PHE A 87 2.36 4.62 8.27
CA PHE A 87 2.11 4.50 6.84
C PHE A 87 2.17 3.04 6.40
N ILE A 88 1.39 2.71 5.39
CA ILE A 88 1.49 1.45 4.64
C ILE A 88 1.72 1.74 3.17
N HIS A 89 2.42 0.85 2.48
CA HIS A 89 2.60 0.94 1.04
C HIS A 89 1.83 -0.21 0.39
N ILE A 90 0.92 0.10 -0.53
CA ILE A 90 0.09 -0.90 -1.22
C ILE A 90 0.26 -0.79 -2.73
N ARG A 91 -0.06 -1.89 -3.41
CA ARG A 91 -0.12 -1.97 -4.87
C ARG A 91 -1.55 -2.29 -5.28
N ILE A 92 -2.05 -1.53 -6.25
CA ILE A 92 -3.37 -1.71 -6.86
C ILE A 92 -3.16 -1.99 -8.35
N HIS A 93 -3.91 -2.91 -8.92
CA HIS A 93 -3.91 -3.16 -10.36
C HIS A 93 -5.19 -2.65 -11.01
N ARG A 94 -5.06 -1.78 -12.01
CA ARG A 94 -6.15 -1.37 -12.90
C ARG A 94 -6.08 -2.19 -14.18
N HIS A 95 -7.19 -2.83 -14.55
CA HIS A 95 -7.29 -3.61 -15.77
C HIS A 95 -7.41 -2.70 -17.01
N LYS A 96 -6.71 -3.03 -18.10
CA LYS A 96 -6.63 -2.18 -19.32
C LYS A 96 -7.98 -1.90 -20.00
N ASN A 97 -8.90 -2.87 -19.95
CA ASN A 97 -10.18 -2.82 -20.66
C ASN A 97 -11.40 -2.87 -19.73
N GLN A 98 -11.18 -2.76 -18.42
CA GLN A 98 -12.24 -2.75 -17.42
C GLN A 98 -11.97 -1.58 -16.49
N ASN A 99 -13.01 -0.85 -16.09
CA ASN A 99 -12.88 0.14 -15.03
C ASN A 99 -12.87 -0.55 -13.65
N LYS A 100 -12.03 -1.57 -13.51
CA LYS A 100 -11.89 -2.44 -12.35
C LYS A 100 -10.51 -2.25 -11.76
N TYR A 101 -10.49 -2.11 -10.44
CA TYR A 101 -9.28 -1.96 -9.65
C TYR A 101 -9.26 -3.08 -8.61
N ASP A 102 -8.13 -3.76 -8.48
CA ASP A 102 -7.96 -4.82 -7.51
C ASP A 102 -6.80 -4.49 -6.57
N PHE A 103 -7.00 -4.70 -5.27
CA PHE A 103 -5.87 -4.77 -4.35
C PHE A 103 -4.95 -5.91 -4.77
N TYR A 104 -3.68 -5.59 -4.99
CA TYR A 104 -2.69 -6.55 -5.47
C TYR A 104 -1.76 -7.01 -4.37
N ALA A 105 -1.15 -6.07 -3.63
CA ALA A 105 -0.18 -6.41 -2.59
C ALA A 105 -0.07 -5.34 -1.50
N LEU A 106 0.34 -5.78 -0.31
CA LEU A 106 0.79 -4.94 0.79
C LEU A 106 2.30 -5.14 0.93
N ARG A 107 3.07 -4.06 0.88
CA ARG A 107 4.53 -4.14 0.97
C ARG A 107 4.96 -4.61 2.35
N GLU A 108 5.81 -5.62 2.37
CA GLU A 108 6.49 -6.13 3.55
C GLU A 108 8.01 -5.96 3.41
N VAL A 109 8.67 -5.54 4.49
CA VAL A 109 10.14 -5.43 4.56
C VAL A 109 10.64 -6.02 5.87
N PHE A 110 11.89 -6.48 5.90
CA PHE A 110 12.56 -6.88 7.14
C PHE A 110 13.37 -5.70 7.70
N LYS A 111 13.06 -5.28 8.93
CA LYS A 111 13.81 -4.28 9.70
C LYS A 111 14.21 -4.88 11.04
N HIS A 112 15.47 -4.71 11.44
CA HIS A 112 15.97 -5.17 12.74
C HIS A 112 15.58 -6.63 13.09
N ASN A 113 15.69 -7.55 12.12
CA ASN A 113 15.30 -8.97 12.24
C ASN A 113 13.79 -9.26 12.45
N HIS A 114 12.92 -8.29 12.17
CA HIS A 114 11.47 -8.45 12.18
C HIS A 114 10.87 -8.01 10.85
N ALA A 115 9.93 -8.79 10.32
CA ALA A 115 9.10 -8.35 9.22
C ALA A 115 8.25 -7.15 9.65
N THR A 116 7.89 -6.25 8.73
CA THR A 116 6.92 -5.17 8.98
C THR A 116 6.31 -4.68 7.67
N CYS A 117 5.02 -4.31 7.74
CA CYS A 117 4.31 -3.63 6.66
C CYS A 117 4.05 -2.15 6.97
N VAL A 118 4.60 -1.66 8.09
CA VAL A 118 4.40 -0.30 8.59
C VAL A 118 5.68 0.51 8.42
N PHE A 119 5.49 1.72 7.93
CA PHE A 119 6.51 2.68 7.55
C PHE A 119 6.24 4.01 8.25
N THR A 120 7.29 4.82 8.37
CA THR A 120 7.20 6.21 8.83
C THR A 120 6.97 7.18 7.66
N GLU A 121 6.71 8.45 7.96
CA GLU A 121 6.50 9.48 6.95
C GLU A 121 7.72 9.69 6.03
N ASP A 122 8.94 9.55 6.55
CA ASP A 122 10.17 9.80 5.80
C ASP A 122 10.56 8.63 4.87
N GLU A 123 10.00 7.44 5.10
CA GLU A 123 10.35 6.27 4.31
C GLU A 123 9.76 6.35 2.89
N PRO A 124 10.59 6.26 1.84
CA PRO A 124 10.12 6.50 0.48
C PRO A 124 9.22 5.36 -0.01
N LEU A 125 8.26 5.73 -0.85
CA LEU A 125 7.55 4.77 -1.69
C LEU A 125 8.53 4.23 -2.73
N THR A 126 8.74 2.92 -2.74
CA THR A 126 9.64 2.25 -3.70
C THR A 126 8.89 1.17 -4.46
N TYR A 127 9.52 0.64 -5.51
CA TYR A 127 9.02 -0.52 -6.20
C TYR A 127 9.02 -1.75 -5.30
N PHE A 128 8.00 -2.59 -5.44
CA PHE A 128 7.89 -3.91 -4.83
C PHE A 128 6.92 -4.78 -5.66
N ASN A 129 7.17 -6.08 -5.73
CA ASN A 129 6.39 -6.97 -6.58
C ASN A 129 5.61 -8.04 -5.77
N TYR A 130 5.88 -8.15 -4.47
CA TYR A 130 5.37 -9.16 -3.54
C TYR A 130 5.05 -8.53 -2.18
#